data_AF-A0A8U0HT76-F1
#
_entry.id   AF-A0A8U0HT76-F1
#
_cell.length_a   1.000
_cell.length_b   1.000
_cell.length_c   1.000
_cell.angle_alpha   90.00
_cell.angle_beta   90.00
_cell.angle_gamma   90.00
#
_symmetry.space_group_name_H-M   'P 1'
#
loop_
_entity.id
_entity.type
_entity.pdbx_description
1 polymer ?
#
loop_
_entity_poly.entity_id
_entity_poly.type
_entity_poly.pdbx_seq_one_letter_code
_entity_poly.pdbx_strand_id
1 'polypeptide(L)'
;MSPDWSSHLRLAVALALVASPFWLLPDAGATTYEYTAEEVEYTRYDTGYIRADGKIDGLACYDYHNLDKQCLFAAHVAQNGPVVVNQTHLLAREYEFDAEYVAVEDSGSGKYLYRWRVNRTETANEDRVTYALSAVSPPEILRNVSVPEREVSEEARRAIDGETVRTRGEPLDAAHEVVRSNGTYYHLSETENPRGGPSKWQATAAQAVAVLVGLGMLRGRWRRTR
;
A
#
# COMPACT_ATOMS: atom_id res chain seq x y z
N MET A 1 -49.47 -38.18 14.53
CA MET A 1 -48.76 -36.93 14.87
C MET A 1 -47.61 -36.76 13.91
N SER A 2 -47.84 -36.08 12.79
CA SER A 2 -46.79 -35.75 11.83
C SER A 2 -45.93 -34.65 12.47
N PRO A 3 -44.60 -34.80 12.55
CA PRO A 3 -43.74 -33.74 13.07
C PRO A 3 -43.91 -32.50 12.19
N ASP A 4 -44.15 -31.36 12.82
CA ASP A 4 -44.46 -30.09 12.15
C ASP A 4 -43.18 -29.47 11.57
N TRP A 5 -42.61 -30.15 10.57
CA TRP A 5 -41.38 -29.78 9.85
C TRP A 5 -41.45 -28.36 9.30
N SER A 6 -42.65 -27.90 8.96
CA SER A 6 -42.92 -26.56 8.46
C SER A 6 -42.56 -25.45 9.47
N SER A 7 -42.72 -25.72 10.76
CA SER A 7 -42.48 -24.77 11.85
C SER A 7 -40.99 -24.64 12.20
N HIS A 8 -40.27 -25.76 12.16
CA HIS A 8 -38.83 -25.79 12.38
C HIS A 8 -38.06 -25.18 11.20
N LEU A 9 -38.49 -25.46 9.96
CA LEU A 9 -37.87 -24.91 8.76
C LEU A 9 -38.04 -23.38 8.68
N ARG A 10 -39.21 -22.85 9.04
CA ARG A 10 -39.43 -21.40 9.14
C ARG A 10 -38.59 -20.72 10.21
N LEU A 11 -38.38 -21.38 11.36
CA LEU A 11 -37.52 -20.86 12.42
C LEU A 11 -36.05 -20.79 11.96
N ALA A 12 -35.57 -21.87 11.32
CA ALA A 12 -34.21 -21.93 10.78
C ALA A 12 -34.00 -20.85 9.70
N VAL A 13 -34.95 -20.67 8.79
CA VAL A 13 -34.91 -19.61 7.77
C VAL A 13 -34.93 -18.22 8.39
N ALA A 14 -35.78 -18.00 9.41
CA ALA A 14 -35.84 -16.69 10.08
C ALA A 14 -34.55 -16.35 10.84
N LEU A 15 -33.95 -17.32 11.53
CA LEU A 15 -32.65 -17.15 12.18
C LEU A 15 -31.53 -16.95 11.16
N ALA A 16 -31.55 -17.72 10.07
CA ALA A 16 -30.62 -17.55 8.96
C ALA A 16 -30.73 -16.15 8.38
N LEU A 17 -31.93 -15.59 8.16
CA LEU A 17 -32.11 -14.23 7.64
C LEU A 17 -31.63 -13.13 8.60
N VAL A 18 -31.74 -13.33 9.92
CA VAL A 18 -31.25 -12.37 10.92
C VAL A 18 -29.73 -12.43 11.07
N ALA A 19 -29.14 -13.63 10.98
CA ALA A 19 -27.69 -13.82 11.09
C ALA A 19 -26.94 -13.58 9.76
N SER A 20 -27.56 -13.93 8.64
CA SER A 20 -27.07 -13.80 7.26
C SER A 20 -26.38 -12.47 6.91
N PRO A 21 -26.91 -11.29 7.28
CA PRO A 21 -26.27 -10.02 6.92
C PRO A 21 -24.82 -9.86 7.43
N PHE A 22 -24.48 -10.50 8.56
CA PHE A 22 -23.13 -10.48 9.12
C PHE A 22 -22.18 -11.48 8.44
N TRP A 23 -22.71 -12.52 7.82
CA TRP A 23 -21.93 -13.60 7.18
C TRP A 23 -21.84 -13.47 5.66
N LEU A 24 -22.87 -12.94 5.00
CA LEU A 24 -22.93 -12.86 3.54
C LEU A 24 -22.28 -11.61 2.97
N LEU A 25 -22.13 -10.54 3.77
CA LEU A 25 -21.62 -9.25 3.31
C LEU A 25 -20.63 -8.64 4.33
N PRO A 26 -19.58 -9.37 4.76
CA PRO A 26 -18.59 -8.83 5.70
C PRO A 26 -17.89 -7.58 5.13
N ASP A 27 -17.69 -7.52 3.81
CA ASP A 27 -16.91 -6.49 3.13
C ASP A 27 -17.78 -5.44 2.41
N ALA A 28 -19.03 -5.28 2.84
CA ALA A 28 -19.97 -4.35 2.22
C ALA A 28 -19.47 -2.89 2.26
N GLY A 29 -19.21 -2.32 1.08
CA GLY A 29 -18.67 -0.98 0.94
C GLY A 29 -17.17 -0.86 1.19
N ALA A 30 -16.45 -1.98 1.31
CA ALA A 30 -15.00 -2.00 1.38
C ALA A 30 -14.37 -1.64 0.03
N THR A 31 -13.22 -0.97 0.07
CA THR A 31 -12.37 -0.75 -1.10
C THR A 31 -11.87 -2.10 -1.61
N THR A 32 -11.94 -2.31 -2.92
CA THR A 32 -11.30 -3.46 -3.57
C THR A 32 -9.99 -2.97 -4.15
N TYR A 33 -8.91 -3.64 -3.81
CA TYR A 33 -7.59 -3.38 -4.36
C TYR A 33 -7.30 -4.45 -5.40
N GLU A 34 -6.77 -4.04 -6.55
CA GLU A 34 -6.35 -4.93 -7.62
C GLU A 34 -4.85 -4.77 -7.83
N TYR A 35 -4.14 -5.91 -7.85
CA TYR A 35 -2.69 -5.96 -7.95
C TYR A 35 -2.27 -6.68 -9.22
N THR A 36 -1.37 -6.05 -9.96
CA THR A 36 -0.66 -6.63 -11.09
C THR A 36 0.83 -6.38 -10.90
N ALA A 37 1.63 -7.40 -11.20
CA ALA A 37 3.08 -7.22 -11.22
C ALA A 37 3.54 -6.79 -12.61
N GLU A 38 4.43 -5.81 -12.63
CA GLU A 38 5.07 -5.33 -13.85
C GLU A 38 6.58 -5.44 -13.72
N GLU A 39 7.26 -5.81 -14.80
CA GLU A 39 8.72 -5.81 -14.82
C GLU A 39 9.23 -4.37 -14.74
N VAL A 40 10.13 -4.11 -13.79
CA VAL A 40 10.77 -2.80 -13.66
C VAL A 40 11.79 -2.63 -14.78
N GLU A 41 11.60 -1.63 -15.63
CA GLU A 41 12.58 -1.29 -16.66
C GLU A 41 13.70 -0.44 -16.05
N TYR A 42 14.95 -0.78 -16.33
CA TYR A 42 16.09 0.02 -15.87
C TYR A 42 17.31 -0.11 -16.77
N THR A 43 18.19 0.88 -16.70
CA THR A 43 19.52 0.82 -17.34
C THR A 43 20.62 0.54 -16.33
N ARG A 44 21.78 0.07 -16.78
CA ARG A 44 22.86 -0.38 -15.87
C ARG A 44 23.86 0.70 -15.47
N TYR A 45 23.76 1.89 -16.06
CA TYR A 45 24.70 2.99 -15.86
C TYR A 45 24.24 3.94 -14.75
N ASP A 46 25.16 4.73 -14.20
CA ASP A 46 24.90 5.70 -13.13
C ASP A 46 24.06 6.90 -13.58
N THR A 47 24.09 7.25 -14.86
CA THR A 47 23.16 8.20 -15.51
C THR A 47 21.87 7.51 -15.98
N GLY A 48 21.55 6.36 -15.41
CA GLY A 48 20.45 5.52 -15.84
C GLY A 48 19.09 5.97 -15.34
N TYR A 49 18.06 5.20 -15.69
CA TYR A 49 16.69 5.39 -15.25
C TYR A 49 16.17 4.10 -14.61
N ILE A 50 15.15 4.26 -13.76
CA ILE A 50 14.23 3.23 -13.30
C ILE A 50 12.86 3.64 -13.82
N ARG A 51 12.08 2.70 -14.33
CA ARG A 51 10.70 2.91 -14.76
C ARG A 51 9.83 1.77 -14.25
N ALA A 52 8.85 2.16 -13.45
CA ALA A 52 7.76 1.37 -12.89
C ALA A 52 6.55 2.31 -12.68
N ASP A 53 5.35 1.74 -12.68
CA ASP A 53 4.12 2.51 -12.51
C ASP A 53 3.82 2.75 -11.03
N GLY A 54 3.85 4.02 -10.62
CA GLY A 54 3.54 4.44 -9.24
C GLY A 54 4.76 4.56 -8.33
N LYS A 55 4.50 4.62 -7.01
CA LYS A 55 5.54 4.78 -5.99
C LYS A 55 6.37 3.51 -5.85
N ILE A 56 7.67 3.67 -5.65
CA ILE A 56 8.60 2.60 -5.26
C ILE A 56 9.01 2.82 -3.82
N ASP A 57 8.71 1.87 -2.95
CA ASP A 57 9.15 1.94 -1.56
C ASP A 57 10.68 1.89 -1.44
N GLY A 58 11.21 2.74 -0.57
CA GLY A 58 12.66 2.98 -0.43
C GLY A 58 13.26 3.97 -1.44
N LEU A 59 12.52 4.40 -2.46
CA LEU A 59 12.95 5.42 -3.44
C LEU A 59 12.01 6.63 -3.42
N ALA A 60 12.39 7.68 -2.70
CA ALA A 60 11.61 8.92 -2.66
C ALA A 60 11.78 9.75 -3.95
N CYS A 61 10.83 10.65 -4.20
CA CYS A 61 10.84 11.62 -5.31
C CYS A 61 10.74 11.03 -6.71
N TYR A 62 10.51 9.72 -6.79
CA TYR A 62 10.32 9.01 -8.05
C TYR A 62 8.97 9.36 -8.71
N ASP A 63 7.92 9.48 -7.89
CA ASP A 63 6.61 9.92 -8.36
C ASP A 63 6.51 11.45 -8.30
N TYR A 64 6.43 12.07 -9.49
CA TYR A 64 6.31 13.52 -9.66
C TYR A 64 5.05 14.11 -9.01
N HIS A 65 4.03 13.31 -8.71
CA HIS A 65 2.83 13.76 -8.01
C HIS A 65 3.06 13.95 -6.50
N ASN A 66 4.17 13.45 -5.96
CA ASN A 66 4.53 13.49 -4.55
C ASN A 66 5.77 14.35 -4.29
N LEU A 67 5.76 15.60 -4.78
CA LEU A 67 6.80 16.59 -4.46
C LEU A 67 6.68 17.06 -3.00
N ASP A 68 7.45 16.42 -2.13
CA ASP A 68 7.54 16.76 -0.71
C ASP A 68 8.76 17.65 -0.39
N LYS A 69 8.90 17.99 0.90
CA LYS A 69 10.06 18.76 1.39
C LYS A 69 11.39 18.03 1.15
N GLN A 70 11.40 16.70 1.24
CA GLN A 70 12.58 15.88 1.00
C GLN A 70 13.04 16.00 -0.46
N CYS A 71 12.13 16.05 -1.42
CA CYS A 71 12.44 16.19 -2.84
C CYS A 71 13.04 17.54 -3.19
N LEU A 72 12.49 18.62 -2.64
CA LEU A 72 13.05 19.95 -2.81
C LEU A 72 14.44 20.07 -2.17
N PHE A 73 14.62 19.48 -0.99
CA PHE A 73 15.91 19.48 -0.31
C PHE A 73 16.94 18.61 -1.04
N ALA A 74 16.56 17.42 -1.51
CA ALA A 74 17.40 16.56 -2.33
C ALA A 74 17.82 17.24 -3.63
N ALA A 75 16.90 17.87 -4.34
CA ALA A 75 17.20 18.63 -5.55
C ALA A 75 18.20 19.77 -5.27
N HIS A 76 18.02 20.49 -4.16
CA HIS A 76 18.97 21.52 -3.74
C HIS A 76 20.37 20.97 -3.47
N VAL A 77 20.48 19.85 -2.72
CA VAL A 77 21.76 19.19 -2.42
C VAL A 77 22.42 18.64 -3.69
N ALA A 78 21.63 18.10 -4.63
CA ALA A 78 22.15 17.60 -5.89
C ALA A 78 22.78 18.73 -6.72
N GLN A 79 22.12 19.88 -6.81
CA GLN A 79 22.57 21.01 -7.63
C GLN A 79 23.68 21.85 -6.99
N ASN A 80 23.69 21.98 -5.67
CA ASN A 80 24.58 22.91 -4.95
C ASN A 80 25.66 22.18 -4.12
N GLY A 81 25.57 20.86 -4.00
CA GLY A 81 26.47 20.04 -3.19
C GLY A 81 26.01 19.90 -1.73
N PRO A 82 26.89 19.32 -0.87
CA PRO A 82 26.55 19.01 0.52
C PRO A 82 26.09 20.22 1.34
N VAL A 83 25.02 20.03 2.12
CA VAL A 83 24.48 21.05 3.03
C VAL A 83 24.78 20.66 4.47
N VAL A 84 25.27 21.62 5.26
CA VAL A 84 25.53 21.46 6.69
C VAL A 84 24.47 22.22 7.48
N VAL A 85 23.77 21.52 8.37
CA VAL A 85 22.74 22.10 9.24
C VAL A 85 23.20 21.98 10.69
N ASN A 86 23.15 23.09 11.42
CA ASN A 86 23.30 23.06 12.88
C ASN A 86 21.95 22.63 13.47
N GLN A 87 21.88 21.41 13.97
CA GLN A 87 20.71 20.94 14.69
C GLN A 87 20.85 21.36 16.15
N THR A 88 19.85 22.05 16.67
CA THR A 88 19.59 22.07 18.10
C THR A 88 18.66 20.90 18.39
N HIS A 89 18.66 20.36 19.62
CA HIS A 89 17.80 19.20 19.99
C HIS A 89 16.31 19.34 19.61
N LEU A 90 15.82 20.57 19.41
CA LEU A 90 14.44 20.86 18.97
C LEU A 90 14.20 20.66 17.46
N LEU A 91 15.24 20.76 16.62
CA LEU A 91 15.18 20.66 15.16
C LEU A 91 15.65 19.31 14.60
N ALA A 92 16.10 18.40 15.46
CA ALA A 92 16.71 17.13 15.05
C ALA A 92 15.80 16.28 14.14
N ARG A 93 14.48 16.31 14.38
CA ARG A 93 13.49 15.51 13.63
C ARG A 93 13.06 16.12 12.29
N GLU A 94 13.28 17.41 12.06
CA GLU A 94 12.71 18.10 10.88
C GLU A 94 13.42 17.73 9.56
N TYR A 95 14.58 17.07 9.67
CA TYR A 95 15.40 16.65 8.54
C TYR A 95 15.71 15.13 8.56
N GLU A 96 14.94 14.35 9.31
CA GLU A 96 14.97 12.89 9.18
C GLU A 96 14.15 12.50 7.94
N PHE A 97 14.82 11.85 6.99
CA PHE A 97 14.23 11.39 5.74
C PHE A 97 14.03 9.89 5.81
N ASP A 98 12.82 9.43 5.52
CA ASP A 98 12.44 8.02 5.67
C ASP A 98 13.03 7.13 4.57
N ALA A 99 13.29 7.69 3.39
CA ALA A 99 13.86 6.97 2.25
C ALA A 99 15.38 7.16 2.14
N GLU A 100 16.11 6.06 1.96
CA GLU A 100 17.56 6.07 1.76
C GLU A 100 17.96 6.59 0.37
N TYR A 101 17.13 6.33 -0.65
CA TYR A 101 17.38 6.71 -2.04
C TYR A 101 16.40 7.79 -2.49
N VAL A 102 16.86 8.65 -3.40
CA VAL A 102 16.05 9.73 -4.00
C VAL A 102 16.27 9.80 -5.50
N ALA A 103 15.19 10.09 -6.21
CA ALA A 103 15.17 10.37 -7.65
C ALA A 103 15.00 11.88 -7.88
N VAL A 104 16.07 12.60 -8.23
CA VAL A 104 16.06 14.05 -8.44
C VAL A 104 16.93 14.43 -9.63
N GLU A 105 16.45 15.38 -10.43
CA GLU A 105 17.18 15.85 -11.61
C GLU A 105 18.34 16.79 -11.23
N ASP A 106 19.56 16.38 -11.56
CA ASP A 106 20.75 17.24 -11.52
C ASP A 106 21.09 17.73 -12.93
N SER A 107 20.70 18.96 -13.20
CA SER A 107 20.92 19.65 -14.48
C SER A 107 22.40 19.83 -14.84
N GLY A 108 23.33 19.70 -13.89
CA GLY A 108 24.77 19.84 -14.11
C GLY A 108 25.48 18.54 -14.51
N SER A 109 24.98 17.38 -14.05
CA SER A 109 25.65 16.08 -14.25
C SER A 109 24.87 15.08 -15.11
N GLY A 110 23.58 15.33 -15.38
CA GLY A 110 22.70 14.40 -16.09
C GLY A 110 22.38 13.13 -15.29
N LYS A 111 22.68 13.12 -13.98
CA LYS A 111 22.39 12.02 -13.07
C LYS A 111 21.06 12.27 -12.36
N TYR A 112 20.30 11.19 -12.16
CA TYR A 112 18.94 11.27 -11.62
C TYR A 112 18.77 10.52 -10.30
N LEU A 113 19.66 9.58 -9.99
CA LEU A 113 19.48 8.64 -8.89
C LEU A 113 20.59 8.78 -7.86
N TYR A 114 20.20 8.99 -6.61
CA TYR A 114 21.12 9.28 -5.52
C TYR A 114 20.78 8.51 -4.26
N ARG A 115 21.82 8.32 -3.43
CA ARG A 115 21.71 7.85 -2.06
C ARG A 115 22.08 8.97 -1.10
N TRP A 116 21.30 9.12 -0.04
CA TRP A 116 21.63 10.01 1.06
C TRP A 116 22.92 9.58 1.78
N ARG A 117 23.80 10.53 2.02
CA ARG A 117 24.99 10.41 2.85
C ARG A 117 24.84 11.42 3.99
N VAL A 118 24.31 10.94 5.11
CA VAL A 118 24.10 11.75 6.31
C VAL A 118 25.24 11.48 7.27
N ASN A 119 25.97 12.54 7.65
CA ASN A 119 27.01 12.47 8.67
C ASN A 119 26.65 13.37 9.84
N ARG A 120 26.52 12.79 11.04
CA ARG A 120 26.22 13.53 12.28
C ARG A 120 27.50 13.69 13.08
N THR A 121 27.84 14.93 13.39
CA THR A 121 28.98 15.28 14.24
C THR A 121 28.44 15.96 15.49
N GLU A 122 28.56 15.29 16.62
CA GLU A 122 28.18 15.83 17.93
C GLU A 122 29.43 16.45 18.57
N THR A 123 29.35 17.73 18.91
CA THR A 123 30.37 18.40 19.73
C THR A 123 29.74 18.87 21.02
N ALA A 124 30.54 19.15 22.04
CA ALA A 124 30.05 19.56 23.36
C ALA A 124 29.09 20.77 23.36
N ASN A 125 29.07 21.56 22.28
CA ASN A 125 28.26 22.79 22.17
C ASN A 125 27.32 22.81 20.95
N GLU A 126 27.44 21.90 19.98
CA GLU A 126 26.67 21.92 18.73
C GLU A 126 26.54 20.52 18.12
N ASP A 127 25.33 20.15 17.68
CA ASP A 127 25.10 19.01 16.80
C ASP A 127 25.08 19.51 15.36
N ARG A 128 25.96 18.97 14.51
CA ARG A 128 26.01 19.31 13.08
C ARG A 128 25.66 18.09 12.26
N VAL A 129 24.75 18.27 11.31
CA VAL A 129 24.39 17.22 10.36
C VAL A 129 24.72 17.67 8.95
N THR A 130 25.56 16.90 8.28
CA THR A 130 25.91 17.11 6.88
C THR A 130 25.07 16.17 6.03
N TYR A 131 24.28 16.74 5.13
CA TYR A 131 23.50 16.04 4.12
C TYR A 131 24.22 16.14 2.79
N ALA A 132 24.62 15.00 2.24
CA ALA A 132 25.20 14.90 0.92
C ALA A 132 24.45 13.85 0.09
N LEU A 133 24.55 13.97 -1.22
CA LEU A 133 24.04 12.97 -2.16
C LEU A 133 25.21 12.34 -2.89
N SER A 134 25.16 11.01 -3.01
CA SER A 134 26.09 10.24 -3.83
C SER A 134 25.31 9.60 -4.96
N ALA A 135 25.77 9.77 -6.19
CA ALA A 135 25.15 9.13 -7.35
C ALA A 135 25.21 7.60 -7.22
N VAL A 136 24.13 6.93 -7.61
CA VAL A 136 23.99 5.47 -7.52
C VAL A 136 23.36 4.92 -8.79
N SER A 137 23.82 3.74 -9.20
CA SER A 137 23.27 3.04 -10.37
C SER A 137 21.89 2.43 -10.09
N PRO A 138 20.98 2.36 -11.07
CA PRO A 138 19.69 1.68 -10.93
C PRO A 138 19.78 0.25 -10.36
N PRO A 139 20.72 -0.62 -10.80
CA PRO A 139 20.83 -1.97 -10.25
C PRO A 139 21.20 -2.03 -8.77
N GLU A 140 21.91 -1.01 -8.26
CA GLU A 140 22.24 -0.92 -6.84
C GLU A 140 21.02 -0.51 -6.01
N ILE A 141 20.23 0.45 -6.49
CA ILE A 141 18.97 0.84 -5.83
C ILE A 141 18.04 -0.36 -5.79
N LEU A 142 17.71 -0.95 -6.94
CA LEU A 142 16.78 -2.07 -7.04
C LEU A 142 17.20 -3.24 -6.16
N ARG A 143 18.50 -3.58 -6.13
CA ARG A 143 19.00 -4.65 -5.26
C ARG A 143 18.80 -4.37 -3.77
N ASN A 144 18.92 -3.12 -3.34
CA ASN A 144 18.89 -2.74 -1.93
C ASN A 144 17.47 -2.47 -1.44
N VAL A 145 16.57 -1.98 -2.31
CA VAL A 145 15.15 -1.76 -1.96
C VAL A 145 14.29 -3.00 -2.21
N SER A 146 14.77 -3.96 -3.00
CA SER A 146 13.97 -5.15 -3.31
C SER A 146 13.89 -6.12 -2.15
N VAL A 147 12.70 -6.71 -1.98
CA VAL A 147 12.49 -7.91 -1.16
C VAL A 147 12.60 -9.16 -2.04
N PRO A 148 13.12 -10.29 -1.53
CA PRO A 148 13.14 -11.53 -2.30
C PRO A 148 11.74 -12.15 -2.37
N GLU A 149 11.40 -12.77 -3.50
CA GLU A 149 10.09 -13.38 -3.76
C GLU A 149 9.59 -14.33 -2.65
N ARG A 150 10.49 -15.05 -1.98
CA ARG A 150 10.14 -15.97 -0.89
C ARG A 150 9.66 -15.29 0.39
N GLU A 151 9.92 -13.99 0.55
CA GLU A 151 9.57 -13.20 1.74
C GLU A 151 8.25 -12.45 1.58
N VAL A 152 7.66 -12.47 0.38
CA VAL A 152 6.33 -11.90 0.12
C VAL A 152 5.21 -12.95 0.23
N SER A 153 3.97 -12.48 0.39
CA SER A 153 2.78 -13.32 0.50
C SER A 153 2.55 -14.19 -0.74
N GLU A 154 1.74 -15.25 -0.59
CA GLU A 154 1.34 -16.11 -1.72
C GLU A 154 0.56 -15.32 -2.79
N GLU A 155 -0.23 -14.34 -2.35
CA GLU A 155 -0.91 -13.37 -3.20
C GLU A 155 0.09 -12.57 -4.06
N ALA A 156 1.14 -12.01 -3.45
CA ALA A 156 2.16 -11.26 -4.19
C ALA A 156 2.88 -12.13 -5.22
N ARG A 157 3.21 -13.38 -4.85
CA ARG A 157 3.84 -14.34 -5.76
C ARG A 157 2.96 -14.67 -6.97
N ARG A 158 1.67 -14.91 -6.75
CA ARG A 158 0.72 -15.11 -7.86
C ARG A 158 0.63 -13.89 -8.78
N ALA A 159 0.71 -12.69 -8.22
CA ALA A 159 0.76 -11.47 -9.03
C ALA A 159 2.01 -11.42 -9.92
N ILE A 160 3.17 -11.79 -9.38
CA ILE A 160 4.45 -11.90 -10.11
C ILE A 160 4.39 -12.97 -11.21
N ASP A 161 3.69 -14.08 -10.96
CA ASP A 161 3.43 -15.13 -11.95
C ASP A 161 2.45 -14.70 -13.06
N GLY A 162 1.93 -13.46 -13.00
CA GLY A 162 1.07 -12.86 -14.02
C GLY A 162 -0.42 -12.95 -13.72
N GLU A 163 -0.82 -13.40 -12.53
CA GLU A 163 -2.23 -13.35 -12.11
C GLU A 163 -2.63 -11.94 -11.66
N THR A 164 -3.86 -11.54 -11.95
CA THR A 164 -4.45 -10.36 -11.30
C THR A 164 -5.02 -10.76 -9.94
N VAL A 165 -4.44 -10.22 -8.87
CA VAL A 165 -4.86 -10.53 -7.50
C VAL A 165 -5.75 -9.43 -6.94
N ARG A 166 -6.78 -9.79 -6.19
CA ARG A 166 -7.73 -8.83 -5.60
C ARG A 166 -7.86 -9.04 -4.10
N THR A 167 -7.70 -7.97 -3.33
CA THR A 167 -8.01 -7.94 -1.89
C THR A 167 -9.17 -6.99 -1.61
N ARG A 168 -9.80 -7.14 -0.44
CA ARG A 168 -10.89 -6.27 0.01
C ARG A 168 -10.60 -5.77 1.40
N GLY A 169 -10.88 -4.48 1.63
CA GLY A 169 -10.79 -3.86 2.96
C GLY A 169 -9.37 -3.43 3.34
N GLU A 170 -8.39 -4.32 3.18
CA GLU A 170 -6.98 -4.04 3.48
C GLU A 170 -6.13 -4.23 2.21
N PRO A 171 -5.19 -3.30 1.95
CA PRO A 171 -4.23 -3.46 0.87
C PRO A 171 -3.25 -4.59 1.19
N LEU A 172 -2.59 -5.10 0.15
CA LEU A 172 -1.53 -6.07 0.28
C LEU A 172 -0.31 -5.42 0.94
N ASP A 173 0.31 -6.09 1.92
CA ASP A 173 1.51 -5.56 2.59
C ASP A 173 2.65 -5.23 1.62
N ALA A 174 2.78 -6.02 0.54
CA ALA A 174 3.79 -5.83 -0.51
C ALA A 174 3.39 -4.82 -1.60
N ALA A 175 2.32 -4.04 -1.40
CA ALA A 175 1.95 -2.96 -2.33
C ALA A 175 3.10 -1.95 -2.43
N HIS A 176 3.43 -1.52 -3.65
CA HIS A 176 4.53 -0.58 -3.94
C HIS A 176 5.96 -1.09 -3.65
N GLU A 177 6.11 -2.31 -3.16
CA GLU A 177 7.41 -2.95 -3.01
C GLU A 177 7.97 -3.42 -4.36
N VAL A 178 9.30 -3.45 -4.46
CA VAL A 178 10.00 -4.10 -5.57
C VAL A 178 10.35 -5.51 -5.14
N VAL A 179 9.91 -6.51 -5.90
CA VAL A 179 10.20 -7.92 -5.62
C VAL A 179 11.22 -8.44 -6.60
N ARG A 180 12.29 -9.03 -6.07
CA ARG A 180 13.31 -9.70 -6.88
C ARG A 180 12.94 -11.16 -7.06
N SER A 181 12.70 -11.55 -8.31
CA SER A 181 12.40 -12.93 -8.73
C SER A 181 13.22 -13.31 -9.95
N ASN A 182 13.84 -14.50 -9.95
CA ASN A 182 14.56 -15.07 -11.09
C ASN A 182 15.61 -14.16 -11.78
N GLY A 183 16.18 -13.21 -11.05
CA GLY A 183 17.16 -12.26 -11.58
C GLY A 183 16.57 -10.98 -12.19
N THR A 184 15.25 -10.86 -12.17
CA THR A 184 14.47 -9.70 -12.61
C THR A 184 13.85 -9.00 -11.38
N TYR A 185 13.45 -7.75 -11.56
CA TYR A 185 12.75 -6.96 -10.55
C TYR A 185 11.33 -6.68 -11.03
N TYR A 186 10.36 -6.95 -10.17
CA TYR A 186 8.96 -6.71 -10.42
C TYR A 186 8.44 -5.68 -9.44
N HIS A 187 7.58 -4.78 -9.89
CA HIS A 187 6.88 -3.84 -9.04
C HIS A 187 5.40 -4.25 -8.99
N LEU A 188 4.84 -4.29 -7.78
CA LEU A 188 3.41 -4.55 -7.60
C LEU A 188 2.66 -3.23 -7.70
N SER A 189 2.04 -3.01 -8.85
CA SER A 189 1.15 -1.89 -9.10
C SER A 189 -0.19 -2.15 -8.41
N GLU A 190 -0.64 -1.18 -7.62
CA GLU A 190 -1.93 -1.20 -6.93
C GLU A 190 -2.92 -0.29 -7.65
N THR A 191 -4.06 -0.84 -8.02
CA THR A 191 -5.22 -0.07 -8.48
C THR A 191 -6.32 -0.11 -7.45
N GLU A 192 -6.62 1.04 -6.84
CA GLU A 192 -7.76 1.19 -5.95
C GLU A 192 -9.07 1.28 -6.73
N ASN A 193 -9.99 0.35 -6.47
CA ASN A 193 -11.34 0.37 -7.00
C ASN A 193 -12.35 0.56 -5.87
N PRO A 194 -12.75 1.81 -5.55
CA PRO A 194 -13.67 2.12 -4.44
C PRO A 194 -15.11 1.64 -4.66
N ARG A 195 -15.40 0.95 -5.78
CA ARG A 195 -16.75 0.51 -6.19
C ARG A 195 -16.88 -0.98 -6.49
N GLY A 196 -15.91 -1.81 -6.09
CA GLY A 196 -15.89 -3.25 -6.41
C GLY A 196 -17.03 -4.08 -5.79
N GLY A 197 -17.77 -3.53 -4.82
CA GLY A 197 -18.94 -4.16 -4.20
C GLY A 197 -20.19 -3.25 -4.20
N PRO A 198 -21.38 -3.78 -3.83
CA PRO A 198 -22.57 -2.97 -3.64
C PRO A 198 -22.28 -1.83 -2.65
N SER A 199 -22.79 -0.63 -2.94
CA SER A 199 -22.50 0.53 -2.10
C SER A 199 -22.90 0.26 -0.65
N LYS A 200 -22.20 0.87 0.32
CA LYS A 200 -22.48 0.70 1.75
C LYS A 200 -23.97 0.86 2.06
N TRP A 201 -24.64 1.81 1.41
CA TRP A 201 -26.09 2.02 1.53
C TRP A 201 -26.90 0.85 0.96
N GLN A 202 -26.59 0.33 -0.23
CA GLN A 202 -27.29 -0.82 -0.83
C GLN A 202 -27.14 -2.07 0.03
N ALA A 203 -25.94 -2.33 0.53
CA ALA A 203 -25.70 -3.44 1.45
C ALA A 203 -26.46 -3.25 2.76
N THR A 204 -26.40 -2.06 3.38
CA THR A 204 -27.14 -1.75 4.62
C THR A 204 -28.65 -1.90 4.44
N ALA A 205 -29.19 -1.44 3.30
CA ALA A 205 -30.61 -1.58 2.99
C ALA A 205 -31.01 -3.05 2.82
N ALA A 206 -30.22 -3.84 2.09
CA ALA A 206 -30.46 -5.28 1.94
C ALA A 206 -30.39 -6.03 3.28
N GLN A 207 -29.41 -5.69 4.13
CA GLN A 207 -29.28 -6.25 5.48
C GLN A 207 -30.48 -5.88 6.35
N ALA A 208 -30.92 -4.62 6.33
CA ALA A 208 -32.08 -4.17 7.10
C ALA A 208 -33.38 -4.88 6.66
N VAL A 209 -33.59 -5.05 5.34
CA VAL A 209 -34.73 -5.80 4.82
C VAL A 209 -34.70 -7.25 5.28
N ALA A 210 -33.54 -7.92 5.20
CA ALA A 210 -33.39 -9.30 5.66
C ALA A 210 -33.71 -9.47 7.16
N VAL A 211 -33.20 -8.57 8.01
CA VAL A 211 -33.48 -8.55 9.45
C VAL A 211 -34.96 -8.29 9.72
N LEU A 212 -35.58 -7.32 9.05
CA LEU A 212 -36.99 -6.99 9.22
C LEU A 212 -37.91 -8.15 8.80
N VAL A 213 -37.60 -8.83 7.69
CA VAL A 213 -38.32 -10.02 7.24
C VAL A 213 -38.16 -11.16 8.26
N GLY A 214 -36.94 -11.43 8.72
CA GLY A 214 -36.67 -12.45 9.73
C GLY A 214 -37.40 -12.19 11.06
N LEU A 215 -37.35 -10.95 11.57
CA LEU A 215 -38.08 -10.53 12.76
C LEU A 215 -39.60 -10.60 12.57
N GLY A 216 -40.10 -10.25 11.39
CA GLY A 216 -41.52 -10.38 11.04
C GLY A 216 -42.00 -11.83 11.07
N MET A 217 -41.20 -12.76 10.54
CA MET A 217 -41.48 -14.21 10.58
C MET A 217 -41.46 -14.74 12.01
N LEU A 218 -40.53 -14.29 12.86
CA LEU A 218 -40.49 -14.65 14.28
C LEU A 218 -41.70 -14.10 15.05
N ARG A 219 -42.09 -12.85 14.83
CA ARG A 219 -43.20 -12.19 15.54
C ARG A 219 -44.58 -12.76 15.15
N GLY A 220 -44.74 -13.16 13.89
CA GLY A 220 -45.97 -13.82 13.40
C GLY A 220 -46.26 -15.17 14.08
N ARG A 221 -45.22 -15.86 14.57
CA ARG A 221 -45.35 -17.10 15.35
C ARG A 221 -45.94 -16.83 16.74
N TRP A 222 -45.42 -15.82 17.44
CA TRP A 222 -45.86 -15.47 18.80
C TRP A 222 -47.32 -14.99 18.87
N ARG A 223 -47.84 -14.40 17.79
CA ARG A 223 -49.25 -14.00 17.67
C ARG A 223 -50.22 -15.14 17.39
N ARG A 224 -49.76 -16.30 16.93
CA ARG A 224 -50.61 -17.48 16.66
C ARG A 224 -50.64 -18.48 17.82
N THR A 225 -49.75 -18.32 18.78
CA THR A 225 -49.65 -19.16 19.99
C THR A 225 -50.28 -18.51 21.23
N ARG A 226 -50.85 -17.30 21.10
CA ARG A 226 -51.84 -16.74 22.03
C ARG A 226 -53.22 -16.89 21.41
#